data_AF-A0A378MH22-F1
#
_entry.id   AF-A0A378MH22-F1
#
_cell.length_a   1.000
_cell.length_b   1.000
_cell.length_c   1.000
_cell.angle_alpha   90.00
_cell.angle_beta   90.00
_cell.angle_gamma   90.00
#
_symmetry.space_group_name_H-M   'P 1'
#
loop_
_entity.id
_entity.type
_entity.pdbx_description
1 polymer ?
#
loop_
_entity_poly.entity_id
_entity_poly.type
_entity_poly.pdbx_seq_one_letter_code
_entity_poly.pdbx_strand_id
1 'polypeptide(L)'
;MYRAVTYLAFQNNLDYEDEKAIHALLEKSTITFEPGRVQQVYINGENVTEVIRKAEVTNHVSIVAAHLSIRTALQKLQHQLAEEGGIVMDGRDIGTAVLPHAELKIFLLASVEERAERRYKENKHKGFEEDIEQLKKRSKHATI
;
A
#
# COMPACT_ATOMS: atom_id res chain seq x y z
N MET A 1 1.96 -1.93 3.13
CA MET A 1 3.43 -2.01 3.04
C MET A 1 4.04 -0.80 2.34
N TYR A 2 3.81 -0.56 1.04
CA TYR A 2 4.41 0.61 0.35
C TYR A 2 4.18 1.95 1.05
N ARG A 3 2.95 2.22 1.54
CA ARG A 3 2.67 3.42 2.34
C ARG A 3 3.51 3.55 3.61
N ALA A 4 3.87 2.43 4.25
CA ALA A 4 4.76 2.44 5.42
C ALA A 4 6.18 2.86 5.01
N VAL A 5 6.68 2.37 3.88
CA VAL A 5 7.99 2.80 3.34
C VAL A 5 7.97 4.26 2.89
N THR A 6 6.89 4.71 2.26
CA THR A 6 6.71 6.13 1.91
C THR A 6 6.69 7.01 3.15
N TYR A 7 5.99 6.60 4.21
CA TYR A 7 6.00 7.31 5.48
C TYR A 7 7.38 7.30 6.15
N LEU A 8 8.11 6.20 6.05
CA LEU A 8 9.48 6.09 6.55
C LEU A 8 10.43 7.07 5.85
N ALA A 9 10.32 7.19 4.52
CA ALA A 9 11.04 8.20 3.73
C ALA A 9 10.66 9.63 4.16
N PHE A 10 9.36 9.88 4.33
CA PHE A 10 8.84 11.17 4.79
C PHE A 10 9.39 11.58 6.16
N GLN A 11 9.33 10.69 7.16
CA GLN A 11 9.84 10.95 8.51
C GLN A 11 11.34 11.26 8.54
N ASN A 12 12.10 10.77 7.56
CA ASN A 12 13.54 10.97 7.46
C ASN A 12 13.93 12.07 6.45
N ASN A 13 12.96 12.84 5.95
CA ASN A 13 13.16 13.91 4.96
C ASN A 13 13.95 13.44 3.72
N LEU A 14 13.70 12.19 3.29
CA LEU A 14 14.31 11.64 2.08
C LEU A 14 13.54 12.07 0.85
N ASP A 15 14.25 12.31 -0.24
CA ASP A 15 13.65 12.41 -1.57
C ASP A 15 13.00 11.08 -1.94
N TYR A 16 11.73 11.11 -2.38
CA TYR A 16 11.01 9.91 -2.79
C TYR A 16 11.61 9.25 -4.03
N GLU A 17 12.39 9.98 -4.83
CA GLU A 17 13.11 9.48 -6.00
C GLU A 17 14.48 8.84 -5.64
N ASP A 18 14.99 9.04 -4.42
CA ASP A 18 16.24 8.43 -3.97
C ASP A 18 16.02 6.98 -3.53
N GLU A 19 15.90 6.10 -4.52
CA GLU A 19 15.72 4.67 -4.34
C GLU A 19 16.75 4.06 -3.36
N LYS A 20 18.02 4.49 -3.46
CA LYS A 20 19.11 3.91 -2.66
C LYS A 20 18.98 4.30 -1.19
N ALA A 21 18.70 5.57 -0.90
CA ALA A 21 18.53 6.03 0.47
C ALA A 21 17.31 5.37 1.13
N ILE A 22 16.18 5.29 0.41
CA ILE A 22 14.96 4.64 0.90
C ILE A 22 15.21 3.15 1.16
N HIS A 23 15.89 2.46 0.24
CA HIS A 23 16.20 1.04 0.40
C HIS A 23 17.09 0.79 1.62
N ALA A 24 18.17 1.55 1.79
CA ALA A 24 19.06 1.43 2.94
C ALA A 24 18.35 1.70 4.27
N LEU A 25 17.36 2.60 4.28
CA LEU A 25 16.54 2.88 5.45
C LEU A 25 15.53 1.75 5.73
N LEU A 26 14.93 1.19 4.67
CA LEU A 26 14.05 0.03 4.76
C LEU A 26 14.76 -1.19 5.35
N GLU A 27 15.98 -1.49 4.92
CA GLU A 27 16.77 -2.62 5.45
C GLU A 27 17.07 -2.52 6.95
N LYS A 28 17.14 -1.30 7.49
CA LYS A 28 17.38 -1.03 8.91
C LYS A 28 16.08 -0.92 9.72
N SER A 29 14.93 -1.01 9.08
CA SER A 29 13.64 -0.81 9.70
C SER A 29 12.88 -2.13 9.82
N THR A 30 12.09 -2.26 10.87
CA THR A 30 11.21 -3.41 11.08
C THR A 30 9.77 -2.98 10.88
N ILE A 31 9.10 -3.59 9.90
CA ILE A 31 7.67 -3.37 9.64
C ILE A 31 6.91 -4.60 10.12
N THR A 32 6.01 -4.43 11.08
CA THR A 32 5.19 -5.52 11.63
C THR A 32 3.70 -5.22 11.53
N PHE A 33 2.91 -6.29 11.64
CA PHE A 33 1.47 -6.30 11.45
C PHE A 33 0.82 -7.00 12.63
N GLU A 34 -0.21 -6.38 13.21
CA GLU A 34 -1.00 -7.01 14.28
C GLU A 34 -2.49 -7.01 13.91
N PRO A 35 -3.20 -8.12 14.16
CA PRO A 35 -4.63 -8.20 13.90
C PRO A 35 -5.40 -7.24 14.82
N GLY A 36 -6.48 -6.68 14.30
CA GLY A 36 -7.37 -5.79 15.04
C GLY A 36 -8.66 -5.52 14.25
N ARG A 37 -9.55 -4.66 14.77
CA ARG A 37 -10.77 -4.23 14.05
C ARG A 37 -10.42 -3.68 12.66
N VAL A 38 -9.29 -2.97 12.59
CA VAL A 38 -8.55 -2.71 11.36
C VAL A 38 -7.14 -3.27 11.55
N GLN A 39 -6.54 -3.75 10.47
CA GLN A 39 -5.14 -4.19 10.47
C GLN A 39 -4.23 -3.07 11.01
N GLN A 40 -3.50 -3.38 12.09
CA GLN A 40 -2.52 -2.47 12.67
C GLN A 40 -1.18 -2.65 11.95
N VAL A 41 -0.47 -1.53 11.75
CA VAL A 41 0.83 -1.48 11.09
C VAL A 41 1.79 -0.72 11.98
N TYR A 42 2.97 -1.30 12.20
CA TYR A 42 4.01 -0.71 13.01
C TYR A 42 5.31 -0.56 12.22
N ILE A 43 6.08 0.47 12.55
CA ILE A 43 7.46 0.67 12.08
C ILE A 43 8.33 0.85 13.31
N ASN A 44 9.33 0.00 13.49
CA ASN A 44 10.25 0.03 14.63
C ASN A 44 9.50 0.05 15.99
N GLY A 45 8.36 -0.64 16.07
CA GLY A 45 7.51 -0.70 17.26
C GLY A 45 6.53 0.48 17.42
N GLU A 46 6.60 1.53 16.60
CA GLU A 46 5.64 2.64 16.62
C GLU A 46 4.42 2.32 15.76
N ASN A 47 3.21 2.54 16.28
CA ASN A 47 1.98 2.34 15.52
C ASN A 47 1.80 3.47 14.50
N VAL A 48 1.87 3.12 13.21
CA VAL A 48 1.75 4.07 12.10
C VAL A 48 0.43 3.93 11.33
N THR A 49 -0.52 3.15 11.86
CA THR A 49 -1.74 2.71 11.17
C THR A 49 -2.52 3.88 10.54
N GLU A 50 -2.77 4.95 11.30
CA GLU A 50 -3.54 6.09 10.79
C GLU A 50 -2.71 7.02 9.90
N VAL A 51 -1.45 7.26 10.27
CA VAL A 51 -0.60 8.24 9.57
C VAL A 51 -0.24 7.80 8.15
N ILE A 52 -0.05 6.50 7.90
CA ILE A 52 0.23 5.98 6.56
C ILE A 52 -0.94 6.15 5.58
N ARG A 53 -2.15 6.48 6.07
CA ARG A 53 -3.36 6.70 5.26
C ARG A 53 -3.60 8.18 4.93
N LYS A 54 -2.79 9.10 5.46
CA LYS A 54 -2.90 10.54 5.18
C LYS A 54 -2.61 10.84 3.70
N ALA A 55 -3.12 11.99 3.24
CA ALA A 55 -2.99 12.43 1.85
C ALA A 55 -1.52 12.55 1.42
N GLU A 56 -0.67 13.10 2.28
CA GLU A 56 0.77 13.26 2.05
C GLU A 56 1.46 11.94 1.67
N VAL A 57 1.19 10.86 2.41
CA VAL A 57 1.72 9.52 2.10
C VAL A 57 1.04 8.95 0.86
N THR A 58 -0.27 9.10 0.73
CA THR A 58 -1.05 8.55 -0.38
C THR A 58 -0.66 9.15 -1.73
N ASN A 59 -0.25 10.41 -1.76
CA ASN A 59 0.11 11.10 -2.99
C ASN A 59 1.49 10.69 -3.52
N HIS A 60 2.39 10.21 -2.66
CA HIS A 60 3.77 9.85 -3.04
C HIS A 60 4.01 8.33 -3.11
N VAL A 61 3.04 7.51 -2.67
CA VAL A 61 3.21 6.05 -2.62
C VAL A 61 3.53 5.44 -3.98
N SER A 62 3.02 6.01 -5.09
CA SER A 62 3.29 5.50 -6.43
C SER A 62 4.74 5.66 -6.86
N ILE A 63 5.41 6.73 -6.40
CA ILE A 63 6.84 6.99 -6.70
C ILE A 63 7.67 5.92 -5.99
N VAL A 64 7.48 5.77 -4.68
CA VAL A 64 8.22 4.80 -3.86
C VAL A 64 7.94 3.35 -4.30
N ALA A 65 6.71 3.04 -4.74
CA ALA A 65 6.36 1.71 -5.21
C ALA A 65 6.89 1.39 -6.63
N ALA A 66 7.35 2.38 -7.39
CA ALA A 66 7.94 2.16 -8.71
C ALA A 66 9.39 1.64 -8.62
N HIS A 67 10.08 1.93 -7.51
CA HIS A 67 11.47 1.51 -7.26
C HIS A 67 11.62 0.00 -7.13
N LEU A 68 12.43 -0.60 -7.99
CA LEU A 68 12.57 -2.05 -8.08
C LEU A 68 13.11 -2.65 -6.77
N SER A 69 14.14 -2.06 -6.18
CA SER A 69 14.74 -2.54 -4.94
C SER A 69 13.76 -2.52 -3.77
N ILE A 70 12.85 -1.54 -3.73
CA ILE A 70 11.80 -1.44 -2.71
C ILE A 70 10.76 -2.54 -2.92
N ARG A 71 10.30 -2.77 -4.15
CA ARG A 71 9.38 -3.87 -4.46
C ARG A 71 9.99 -5.22 -4.07
N THR A 72 11.25 -5.47 -4.44
CA THR A 72 11.94 -6.73 -4.13
C THR A 72 12.08 -6.94 -2.62
N ALA A 73 12.45 -5.90 -1.86
CA ALA A 73 12.55 -6.00 -0.41
C ALA A 73 11.19 -6.29 0.25
N LEU A 74 10.14 -5.60 -0.19
CA LEU A 74 8.80 -5.81 0.35
C LEU A 74 8.21 -7.16 -0.06
N GLN A 75 8.48 -7.64 -1.27
CA GLN A 75 8.09 -8.98 -1.71
C GLN A 75 8.72 -10.05 -0.81
N LYS A 76 10.02 -9.91 -0.48
CA LYS A 76 10.69 -10.82 0.47
C LYS A 76 10.00 -10.82 1.84
N LEU A 77 9.66 -9.64 2.37
CA LEU A 77 8.93 -9.53 3.64
C LEU A 77 7.53 -10.16 3.55
N GLN A 78 6.81 -9.98 2.44
CA GLN A 78 5.51 -10.62 2.21
C GLN A 78 5.61 -12.14 2.17
N HIS A 79 6.65 -12.69 1.53
CA HIS A 79 6.90 -14.12 1.55
C HIS A 79 7.10 -14.63 2.98
N GLN A 80 7.97 -13.98 3.75
CA GLN A 80 8.24 -14.35 5.14
C GLN A 80 6.97 -14.34 6.00
N LEU A 81 6.12 -13.31 5.84
CA LEU A 81 4.83 -13.23 6.55
C LEU A 81 3.84 -14.33 6.15
N ALA A 82 4.02 -14.95 4.98
CA ALA A 82 3.15 -16.02 4.50
C ALA A 82 3.68 -17.43 4.80
N GLU A 83 4.93 -17.58 5.26
CA GLU A 83 5.55 -18.90 5.52
C GLU A 83 4.80 -19.71 6.58
N GLU A 84 4.27 -19.05 7.61
CA GLU A 84 3.52 -19.70 8.70
C GLU A 84 2.06 -20.05 8.30
N GLY A 85 1.61 -19.62 7.12
CA GLY A 85 0.24 -19.79 6.66
C GLY A 85 -0.79 -18.96 7.44
N GLY A 86 -2.08 -19.26 7.27
CA GLY A 86 -3.17 -18.59 8.02
C GLY A 86 -3.37 -17.10 7.72
N ILE A 87 -2.75 -16.58 6.66
CA ILE A 87 -2.80 -15.16 6.28
C ILE A 87 -3.74 -14.94 5.09
N VAL A 88 -4.49 -13.82 5.15
CA VAL A 88 -5.17 -13.26 3.98
C VAL A 88 -4.38 -12.02 3.56
N MET A 89 -3.90 -12.00 2.33
CA MET A 89 -3.12 -10.89 1.79
C MET A 89 -3.85 -10.23 0.61
N ASP A 90 -4.10 -8.93 0.71
CA ASP A 90 -4.69 -8.12 -0.36
C ASP A 90 -3.64 -7.27 -1.08
N GLY A 91 -3.79 -7.14 -2.39
CA GLY A 91 -2.86 -6.37 -3.22
C GLY A 91 -3.13 -6.59 -4.71
N ARG A 92 -2.29 -5.98 -5.56
CA ARG A 92 -2.47 -5.99 -7.02
C ARG A 92 -1.95 -7.27 -7.68
N ASP A 93 -0.82 -7.74 -7.19
CA ASP A 93 0.00 -8.79 -7.79
C ASP A 93 0.29 -9.94 -6.80
N ILE A 94 -0.53 -10.07 -5.75
CA ILE A 94 -0.34 -11.09 -4.71
C ILE A 94 -0.42 -12.49 -5.32
N GLY A 95 -1.47 -12.82 -6.06
CA GLY A 95 -1.65 -14.17 -6.62
C GLY A 95 -0.74 -14.53 -7.80
N THR A 96 0.00 -13.56 -8.35
CA THR A 96 0.80 -13.73 -9.58
C THR A 96 2.30 -13.56 -9.35
N ALA A 97 2.71 -12.52 -8.62
CA ALA A 97 4.12 -12.22 -8.35
C ALA A 97 4.55 -12.65 -6.95
N VAL A 98 3.73 -12.36 -5.92
CA VAL A 98 4.13 -12.56 -4.52
C VAL A 98 3.90 -14.00 -4.06
N LEU A 99 2.68 -14.51 -4.16
CA LEU A 99 2.29 -15.86 -3.72
C LEU A 99 1.73 -16.65 -4.91
N PRO A 100 2.56 -16.97 -5.93
CA PRO A 100 2.11 -17.70 -7.11
C PRO A 100 1.63 -19.13 -6.79
N HIS A 101 1.93 -19.65 -5.60
CA HIS A 101 1.51 -20.98 -5.15
C HIS A 101 0.48 -20.95 -4.02
N ALA A 102 -0.17 -19.82 -3.78
CA ALA A 102 -1.26 -19.73 -2.79
C ALA A 102 -2.39 -20.74 -3.09
N GLU A 103 -2.90 -21.41 -2.05
CA GLU A 103 -3.96 -22.41 -2.15
C GLU A 103 -5.28 -21.86 -2.72
N LEU A 104 -5.58 -20.59 -2.41
CA LEU A 104 -6.73 -19.85 -2.91
C LEU A 104 -6.30 -18.48 -3.42
N LYS A 105 -6.76 -18.13 -4.62
CA LYS A 105 -6.56 -16.81 -5.22
C LYS A 105 -7.90 -16.23 -5.62
N ILE A 106 -8.20 -15.03 -5.13
CA ILE A 106 -9.43 -14.31 -5.43
C ILE A 106 -9.05 -13.05 -6.21
N PHE A 107 -9.67 -12.86 -7.37
CA PHE A 107 -9.52 -11.64 -8.16
C PHE A 107 -10.87 -10.90 -8.22
N LEU A 108 -10.91 -9.69 -7.67
CA LEU A 108 -12.13 -8.89 -7.58
C LEU A 108 -12.17 -7.85 -8.70
N LEU A 109 -13.24 -7.89 -9.49
CA LEU A 109 -13.49 -6.98 -10.61
C LEU A 109 -14.70 -6.08 -10.31
N ALA A 110 -14.63 -4.84 -10.78
CA ALA A 110 -15.73 -3.88 -10.76
C ALA A 110 -15.57 -2.87 -11.91
N SER A 111 -16.68 -2.33 -12.41
CA SER A 111 -16.65 -1.30 -13.44
C SER A 111 -15.93 -0.03 -12.96
N VAL A 112 -15.46 0.80 -13.90
CA VAL A 112 -14.83 2.09 -13.57
C VAL A 112 -15.81 2.97 -12.79
N GLU A 113 -17.08 2.93 -13.19
CA GLU A 113 -18.19 3.68 -12.62
C GLU A 113 -18.41 3.27 -11.16
N GLU A 114 -18.50 1.96 -10.88
CA GLU A 114 -18.71 1.45 -9.52
C GLU A 114 -17.52 1.80 -8.61
N ARG A 115 -16.28 1.65 -9.12
CA ARG A 115 -15.07 2.02 -8.35
C ARG A 115 -15.03 3.52 -8.04
N ALA A 116 -15.42 4.37 -9.00
CA ALA A 116 -15.48 5.82 -8.82
C ALA A 116 -16.59 6.22 -7.85
N GLU A 117 -17.78 5.63 -7.95
CA GLU A 117 -18.91 5.90 -7.05
C GLU A 117 -18.59 5.47 -5.62
N ARG A 118 -18.02 4.27 -5.42
CA ARG A 118 -17.55 3.81 -4.11
C ARG A 118 -16.57 4.80 -3.50
N ARG A 119 -15.57 5.25 -4.27
CA ARG A 119 -14.58 6.22 -3.80
C ARG A 119 -15.20 7.56 -3.45
N TYR A 120 -16.12 8.05 -4.28
CA TYR A 120 -16.84 9.29 -4.02
C TYR A 120 -17.62 9.24 -2.70
N LYS A 121 -18.34 8.13 -2.45
CA LYS A 121 -19.04 7.90 -1.16
C LYS A 121 -18.08 7.87 0.03
N GLU A 122 -16.93 7.17 -0.09
CA GLU A 122 -15.89 7.15 0.95
C GLU A 122 -15.37 8.55 1.28
N ASN A 123 -15.17 9.40 0.27
CA ASN A 123 -14.62 10.75 0.43
C ASN A 123 -15.65 11.71 1.02
N LYS A 124 -16.90 11.62 0.57
CA LYS A 124 -18.03 12.37 1.15
C LYS A 124 -18.23 12.07 2.63
N HIS A 125 -18.15 10.79 3.03
CA HIS A 125 -18.22 10.39 4.45
C HIS A 125 -17.07 10.96 5.30
N LYS A 126 -15.92 11.26 4.68
CA LYS A 126 -14.76 11.87 5.34
C LYS A 126 -14.77 13.41 5.30
N GLY A 127 -15.79 14.02 4.70
CA GLY A 127 -15.92 15.48 4.59
C GLY A 127 -15.08 16.11 3.48
N PHE A 128 -14.57 15.32 2.52
CA PHE A 128 -13.89 15.86 1.35
C PHE A 128 -14.90 16.19 0.24
N GLU A 129 -14.82 17.41 -0.30
CA GLU A 129 -15.48 17.75 -1.56
C GLU A 129 -14.59 17.33 -2.72
N GLU A 130 -15.06 16.38 -3.53
CA GLU A 130 -14.32 15.91 -4.70
C GLU A 130 -15.29 15.72 -5.87
N ASP A 131 -14.86 16.09 -7.07
CA ASP A 131 -15.67 15.94 -8.28
C ASP A 131 -15.65 14.48 -8.78
N ILE A 132 -16.84 13.88 -8.92
CA ILE A 132 -17.01 12.51 -9.39
C ILE A 132 -16.45 12.30 -10.81
N GLU A 133 -16.46 13.32 -11.66
CA GLU A 133 -15.91 13.22 -13.03
C GLU A 133 -14.37 13.16 -13.01
N GLN A 134 -13.73 13.89 -12.10
CA GLN A 134 -12.28 13.76 -11.86
C GLN A 134 -11.92 12.38 -11.31
N LEU A 135 -12.74 11.84 -10.40
CA LEU A 135 -12.57 10.50 -9.85
C LEU A 135 -12.68 9.39 -10.90
N LYS A 136 -13.63 9.50 -11.84
CA LYS A 136 -13.75 8.57 -12.98
C LYS A 136 -12.49 8.59 -13.85
N LYS A 137 -11.95 9.78 -14.18
CA LYS A 137 -10.71 9.90 -14.98
C LYS A 137 -9.50 9.24 -14.31
N ARG A 138 -9.35 9.41 -12.98
CA ARG A 138 -8.29 8.75 -12.19
C ARG A 138 -8.48 7.24 -12.12
N SER A 139 -9.73 6.79 -11.99
CA SER A 139 -10.07 5.36 -11.89
C SER A 139 -9.81 4.59 -13.20
N LYS A 140 -9.82 5.26 -14.36
CA LYS A 140 -9.41 4.70 -15.66
C LYS A 140 -7.90 4.43 -15.74
N HIS A 141 -7.08 5.26 -15.11
CA HIS A 141 -5.61 5.18 -15.17
C HIS A 141 -4.99 4.47 -13.97
N ALA A 142 -5.79 4.11 -12.97
CA ALA A 142 -5.38 3.16 -11.94
C ALA A 142 -5.29 1.77 -12.58
N THR A 143 -4.21 1.54 -13.33
CA THR A 143 -3.86 0.25 -13.93
C THR A 143 -3.94 -0.81 -12.85
N ILE A 144 -4.59 -1.93 -13.18
CA ILE A 144 -4.73 -3.11 -12.33
C ILE A 144 -3.35 -3.60 -11.94
#